data_AF-A0A8J6HWQ0-F1
#
_entry.id   AF-A0A8J6HWQ0-F1
#
_cell.length_a   1.000
_cell.length_b   1.000
_cell.length_c   1.000
_cell.angle_alpha   90.00
_cell.angle_beta   90.00
_cell.angle_gamma   90.00
#
_symmetry.space_group_name_H-M   'P 1'
#
loop_
_entity.id
_entity.type
_entity.pdbx_description
1 polymer ?
#
loop_
_entity_poly.entity_id
_entity_poly.type
_entity_poly.pdbx_seq_one_letter_code
_entity_poly.pdbx_strand_id
1 'polypeptide(L)'
;MNAHFCESLYDGWTAFLDRAGKERVFGVKLDIRDAYGSVDVEVLCKLVSGLPRRCLSDGNKEFVISRVKNQFVTFRKRVYQWKHGLLQGDRLSSCLCELYMTYLDKIFLDKVDLDCFMHRTVDDYFFCSTEAYKVDRFIKLIKSIHQVNDNKTRTNIGENRDEEIPYCGKLFNLATRQVKTLYKFSDKYEIRHRFKLWNCHKPIREQEWRVFLSRPLSFCFSNNSFTKLELNTVFNSQKTVLENFFDGMVYVGFKFDAAVMAVRSLGEDLSLVGTILEKVVLEYAKQVCRKIRKYRGRYYRKDVTVRLLRILAYKAFVLVFKKRNEVYKDLICQIQYMNKLKLHFCQSNVDCAYFRELPKCFRVVKINRKAVVAVVGGLGRHLSVIADAGGSSIGIV
;
A
#
# COMPACT_ATOMS: atom_id res chain seq x y z
N MET A 1 -22.98 -18.29 6.06
CA MET A 1 -21.76 -17.66 5.55
C MET A 1 -21.81 -17.85 4.04
N ASN A 2 -21.95 -16.77 3.26
CA ASN A 2 -22.12 -16.89 1.82
C ASN A 2 -20.83 -17.44 1.19
N ALA A 3 -20.94 -18.49 0.38
CA ALA A 3 -19.81 -19.15 -0.29
C ALA A 3 -19.06 -18.25 -1.30
N HIS A 4 -19.57 -17.04 -1.55
CA HIS A 4 -19.10 -16.13 -2.59
C HIS A 4 -18.01 -15.14 -2.13
N PHE A 5 -17.80 -14.97 -0.81
CA PHE A 5 -16.77 -14.07 -0.28
C PHE A 5 -15.54 -14.85 0.15
N CYS A 6 -14.43 -14.63 -0.54
CA CYS A 6 -13.15 -15.15 -0.10
C CYS A 6 -12.67 -14.35 1.12
N GLU A 7 -12.51 -15.00 2.27
CA GLU A 7 -12.05 -14.37 3.52
C GLU A 7 -10.69 -13.67 3.39
N SER A 8 -9.91 -14.02 2.37
CA SER A 8 -8.61 -13.45 2.08
C SER A 8 -8.43 -13.26 0.58
N LEU A 9 -8.04 -12.03 0.18
CA LEU A 9 -7.72 -11.65 -1.19
C LEU A 9 -6.73 -12.63 -1.87
N TYR A 10 -5.71 -13.09 -1.13
CA TYR A 10 -4.72 -14.03 -1.67
C TYR A 10 -5.32 -15.42 -1.92
N ASP A 11 -6.06 -15.95 -0.95
CA ASP A 11 -6.58 -17.32 -1.01
C ASP A 11 -7.69 -17.40 -2.06
N GLY A 12 -8.52 -16.35 -2.15
CA GLY A 12 -9.53 -16.21 -3.19
C GLY A 12 -8.95 -16.08 -4.60
N TRP A 13 -7.94 -15.23 -4.78
CA TRP A 13 -7.27 -15.09 -6.08
C TRP A 13 -6.61 -16.41 -6.50
N THR A 14 -5.96 -17.10 -5.58
CA THR A 14 -5.34 -18.41 -5.84
C THR A 14 -6.39 -19.44 -6.27
N ALA A 15 -7.45 -19.61 -5.48
CA ALA A 15 -8.51 -20.58 -5.77
C ALA A 15 -9.21 -20.30 -7.11
N PHE A 16 -9.43 -19.03 -7.45
CA PHE A 16 -9.96 -18.64 -8.75
C PHE A 16 -9.02 -19.01 -9.90
N LEU A 17 -7.73 -18.68 -9.79
CA LEU A 17 -6.77 -18.99 -10.84
C LEU A 17 -6.56 -20.49 -11.04
N ASP A 18 -6.70 -21.29 -9.98
CA ASP A 18 -6.65 -22.75 -10.08
C ASP A 18 -7.85 -23.30 -10.83
N ARG A 19 -9.07 -22.78 -10.55
CA ARG A 19 -10.29 -23.14 -11.32
C ARG A 19 -10.23 -22.67 -12.77
N ALA A 20 -9.77 -21.44 -13.01
CA ALA A 20 -9.68 -20.83 -14.34
C ALA A 20 -8.63 -21.49 -15.25
N GLY A 21 -7.80 -22.43 -14.75
CA GLY A 21 -6.90 -23.23 -15.57
C GLY A 21 -5.94 -22.38 -16.40
N LYS A 22 -5.99 -22.43 -17.74
CA LYS A 22 -5.19 -21.60 -18.66
C LYS A 22 -6.02 -20.55 -19.41
N GLU A 23 -7.30 -20.42 -19.07
CA GLU A 23 -8.22 -19.53 -19.76
C GLU A 23 -7.85 -18.05 -19.56
N ARG A 24 -8.29 -17.21 -20.49
CA ARG A 24 -8.13 -15.76 -20.35
C ARG A 24 -8.99 -15.28 -19.19
N VAL A 25 -8.43 -14.42 -18.35
CA VAL A 25 -9.17 -13.79 -17.25
C VAL A 25 -9.67 -12.43 -17.72
N PHE A 26 -10.96 -12.21 -17.54
CA PHE A 26 -11.60 -10.90 -17.67
C PHE A 26 -11.91 -10.37 -16.28
N GLY A 27 -11.83 -9.05 -16.09
CA GLY A 27 -12.13 -8.48 -14.79
C GLY A 27 -12.31 -6.98 -14.78
N VAL A 28 -12.91 -6.51 -13.69
CA VAL A 28 -13.22 -5.10 -13.45
C VAL A 28 -12.98 -4.73 -12.00
N LYS A 29 -12.43 -3.53 -11.79
CA LYS A 29 -12.43 -2.80 -10.52
C LYS A 29 -13.40 -1.63 -10.60
N LEU A 30 -14.36 -1.58 -9.69
CA LEU A 30 -15.36 -0.52 -9.56
C LEU A 30 -15.14 0.23 -8.25
N ASP A 31 -15.25 1.56 -8.28
CA ASP A 31 -15.08 2.47 -7.13
C ASP A 31 -16.43 3.12 -6.82
N ILE A 32 -17.05 2.73 -5.71
CA ILE A 32 -18.35 3.23 -5.25
C ILE A 32 -18.18 4.68 -4.79
N ARG A 33 -19.01 5.55 -5.33
CA ARG A 33 -19.04 6.96 -4.92
C ARG A 33 -19.73 7.07 -3.58
N ASP A 34 -19.02 7.65 -2.61
CA ASP A 34 -19.56 8.02 -1.30
C ASP A 34 -20.33 6.87 -0.61
N ALA A 35 -19.64 5.74 -0.40
CA ALA A 35 -20.25 4.56 0.22
C ALA A 35 -20.88 4.86 1.58
N TYR A 36 -20.27 5.75 2.38
CA TYR A 36 -20.80 6.16 3.69
C TYR A 36 -22.05 7.02 3.56
N GLY A 37 -22.04 8.03 2.69
CA GLY A 37 -23.20 8.90 2.49
C GLY A 37 -24.35 8.21 1.75
N SER A 38 -24.07 7.14 1.00
CA SER A 38 -25.07 6.34 0.28
C SER A 38 -25.79 5.31 1.15
N VAL A 39 -25.48 5.22 2.44
CA VAL A 39 -26.17 4.31 3.35
C VAL A 39 -27.59 4.81 3.62
N ASP A 40 -28.59 3.97 3.32
CA ASP A 40 -29.96 4.20 3.77
C ASP A 40 -30.04 3.97 5.29
N VAL A 41 -30.20 5.07 6.03
CA VAL A 41 -30.26 5.07 7.50
C VAL A 41 -31.42 4.24 8.03
N GLU A 42 -32.57 4.24 7.38
CA GLU A 42 -33.75 3.50 7.85
C GLU A 42 -33.56 1.99 7.64
N VAL A 43 -33.00 1.59 6.50
CA VAL A 43 -32.62 0.19 6.26
C VAL A 43 -31.57 -0.25 7.27
N LEU A 44 -30.52 0.54 7.50
CA LEU A 44 -29.48 0.23 8.47
C LEU A 44 -30.06 0.09 9.89
N CYS A 45 -30.97 0.97 10.30
CA CYS A 45 -31.62 0.86 11.61
C CYS A 45 -32.40 -0.45 11.75
N LYS A 46 -33.12 -0.88 10.71
CA LYS A 46 -33.81 -2.18 10.69
C LYS A 46 -32.83 -3.34 10.82
N LEU A 47 -31.68 -3.27 10.14
CA LEU A 47 -30.62 -4.28 10.26
C LEU A 47 -30.10 -4.38 11.70
N VAL A 48 -29.81 -3.25 12.34
CA VAL A 48 -29.34 -3.19 13.73
C VAL A 48 -30.39 -3.73 14.69
N SER A 49 -31.66 -3.33 14.53
CA SER A 49 -32.78 -3.85 15.34
C SER A 49 -32.92 -5.37 15.24
N GLY A 50 -32.76 -5.91 14.03
CA GLY A 50 -32.85 -7.34 13.73
C GLY A 50 -31.67 -8.18 14.22
N LEU A 51 -30.60 -7.58 14.76
CA LEU A 51 -29.47 -8.35 15.28
C LEU A 51 -29.89 -9.23 16.48
N PRO A 52 -29.42 -10.49 16.56
CA PRO A 52 -29.69 -11.34 17.72
C PRO A 52 -29.16 -10.73 19.02
N ARG A 53 -29.88 -10.92 20.14
CA ARG A 53 -29.47 -10.42 21.48
C ARG A 53 -28.06 -10.88 21.91
N ARG A 54 -27.65 -12.08 21.49
CA ARG A 54 -26.30 -12.61 21.72
C ARG A 54 -25.19 -11.81 21.03
N CYS A 55 -25.52 -11.05 19.99
CA CYS A 55 -24.59 -10.20 19.25
C CYS A 55 -24.60 -8.76 19.80
N LEU A 56 -25.79 -8.24 20.09
CA LEU A 56 -25.97 -6.88 20.62
C LEU A 56 -27.22 -6.82 21.51
N SER A 57 -27.08 -6.33 22.75
CA SER A 57 -28.21 -6.13 23.66
C SER A 57 -29.17 -5.06 23.13
N ASP A 58 -30.43 -5.09 23.56
CA ASP A 58 -31.44 -4.16 23.04
C ASP A 58 -31.11 -2.69 23.37
N GLY A 59 -30.61 -2.41 24.58
CA GLY A 59 -30.14 -1.06 24.93
C GLY A 59 -28.97 -0.57 24.06
N ASN A 60 -28.07 -1.46 23.65
CA ASN A 60 -26.99 -1.09 22.71
C ASN A 60 -27.52 -0.88 21.28
N LYS A 61 -28.54 -1.64 20.85
CA LYS A 61 -29.21 -1.40 19.56
C LYS A 61 -29.86 -0.02 19.54
N GLU A 62 -30.61 0.33 20.58
CA GLU A 62 -31.25 1.64 20.72
C GLU A 62 -30.24 2.78 20.70
N PHE A 63 -29.12 2.62 21.43
CA PHE A 63 -28.02 3.57 21.40
C PHE A 63 -27.46 3.77 19.98
N VAL A 64 -27.17 2.69 19.26
CA VAL A 64 -26.64 2.75 17.89
C VAL A 64 -27.64 3.41 16.95
N ILE A 65 -28.91 3.00 16.98
CA ILE A 65 -29.99 3.56 16.15
C ILE A 65 -30.15 5.06 16.41
N SER A 66 -30.22 5.45 17.68
CA SER A 66 -30.32 6.87 18.06
C SER A 66 -29.11 7.66 17.55
N ARG A 67 -27.89 7.12 17.70
CA ARG A 67 -26.66 7.76 17.23
C ARG A 67 -26.65 7.98 15.71
N VAL A 68 -27.09 7.00 14.94
CA VAL A 68 -27.14 7.09 13.47
C VAL A 68 -28.22 8.05 12.98
N LYS A 69 -29.39 8.08 13.65
CA LYS A 69 -30.47 9.02 13.29
C LYS A 69 -30.16 10.47 13.70
N ASN A 70 -29.43 10.66 14.79
CA ASN A 70 -29.20 11.96 15.42
C ASN A 70 -27.72 12.39 15.34
N GLN A 71 -27.18 12.44 14.13
CA GLN A 71 -25.79 12.84 13.88
C GLN A 71 -25.68 14.37 13.85
N PHE A 72 -25.25 15.00 14.96
CA PHE A 72 -25.06 16.45 15.03
C PHE A 72 -23.58 16.85 14.91
N VAL A 73 -23.30 17.88 14.10
CA VAL A 73 -21.96 18.42 13.89
C VAL A 73 -21.95 19.92 14.15
N THR A 74 -20.82 20.43 14.66
CA THR A 74 -20.63 21.87 14.87
C THR A 74 -19.76 22.44 13.75
N PHE A 75 -20.25 23.47 13.07
CA PHE A 75 -19.49 24.20 12.07
C PHE A 75 -19.71 25.71 12.24
N ARG A 76 -18.62 26.48 12.31
CA ARG A 76 -18.66 27.96 12.46
C ARG A 76 -19.62 28.41 13.58
N LYS A 77 -19.49 27.82 14.78
CA LYS A 77 -20.31 28.10 15.98
C LYS A 77 -21.81 27.79 15.83
N ARG A 78 -22.22 27.05 14.81
CA ARG A 78 -23.60 26.58 14.61
C ARG A 78 -23.66 25.05 14.65
N VAL A 79 -24.76 24.51 15.13
CA VAL A 79 -25.02 23.06 15.16
C VAL A 79 -25.88 22.70 13.95
N TYR A 80 -25.48 21.64 13.24
CA TYR A 80 -26.17 21.10 12.08
C TYR A 80 -26.48 19.63 12.31
N GLN A 81 -27.61 19.16 11.80
CA GLN A 81 -27.88 17.73 11.71
C GLN A 81 -27.40 17.21 10.36
N TRP A 82 -26.54 16.20 10.40
CA TRP A 82 -26.11 15.45 9.23
C TRP A 82 -27.19 14.46 8.82
N LYS A 83 -27.72 14.61 7.59
CA LYS A 83 -28.83 13.80 7.06
C LYS A 83 -28.46 12.94 5.84
N HIS A 84 -27.18 12.88 5.48
CA HIS A 84 -26.69 12.18 4.28
C HIS A 84 -25.91 10.92 4.68
N GLY A 85 -26.63 9.81 4.89
CA GLY A 85 -26.04 8.53 5.29
C GLY A 85 -25.25 8.59 6.60
N LEU A 86 -24.10 7.93 6.64
CA LEU A 86 -23.20 7.85 7.80
C LEU A 86 -22.14 8.96 7.78
N LEU A 87 -21.93 9.61 8.92
CA LEU A 87 -20.92 10.64 9.09
C LEU A 87 -19.51 10.03 9.09
N GLN A 88 -18.66 10.44 8.15
CA GLN A 88 -17.26 10.04 8.13
C GLN A 88 -16.50 10.63 9.32
N GLY A 89 -15.69 9.80 9.99
CA GLY A 89 -14.97 10.16 11.21
C GLY A 89 -15.68 9.77 12.52
N ASP A 90 -16.96 9.40 12.47
CA ASP A 90 -17.59 8.73 13.61
C ASP A 90 -17.03 7.31 13.78
N ARG A 91 -16.86 6.90 15.05
CA ARG A 91 -16.22 5.62 15.42
C ARG A 91 -17.01 4.39 14.96
N LEU A 92 -18.34 4.50 14.81
CA LEU A 92 -19.19 3.38 14.40
C LEU A 92 -19.44 3.34 12.89
N SER A 93 -19.19 4.43 12.18
CA SER A 93 -19.54 4.53 10.77
C SER A 93 -18.89 3.46 9.90
N SER A 94 -17.64 3.07 10.18
CA SER A 94 -16.93 2.08 9.36
C SER A 94 -17.54 0.69 9.46
N CYS A 95 -17.83 0.19 10.67
CA CYS A 95 -18.43 -1.13 10.85
C CYS A 95 -19.90 -1.16 10.45
N LEU A 96 -20.63 -0.05 10.62
CA LEU A 96 -22.03 0.06 10.19
C LEU A 96 -22.16 0.14 8.66
N CYS A 97 -21.25 0.87 8.00
CA CYS A 97 -21.17 0.87 6.55
C CYS A 97 -20.87 -0.53 6.02
N GLU A 98 -19.90 -1.24 6.62
CA GLU A 98 -19.60 -2.62 6.25
C GLU A 98 -20.79 -3.57 6.45
N LEU A 99 -21.55 -3.43 7.54
CA LEU A 99 -22.78 -4.20 7.77
C LEU A 99 -23.82 -3.94 6.67
N TYR A 100 -24.05 -2.68 6.32
CA TYR A 100 -24.98 -2.28 5.28
C TYR A 100 -24.56 -2.79 3.90
N MET A 101 -23.28 -2.60 3.53
CA MET A 101 -22.74 -3.09 2.27
C MET A 101 -22.82 -4.61 2.17
N THR A 102 -22.51 -5.34 3.25
CA THR A 102 -22.67 -6.80 3.31
C THR A 102 -24.13 -7.23 3.12
N TYR A 103 -25.09 -6.48 3.65
CA TYR A 103 -26.51 -6.74 3.43
C TYR A 103 -26.90 -6.55 1.95
N LEU A 104 -26.43 -5.46 1.31
CA LEU A 104 -26.68 -5.24 -0.12
C LEU A 104 -26.03 -6.34 -0.97
N ASP A 105 -24.79 -6.73 -0.66
CA ASP A 105 -24.12 -7.85 -1.32
C ASP A 105 -24.98 -9.12 -1.24
N LYS A 106 -25.55 -9.43 -0.08
CA LYS A 106 -26.41 -10.60 0.11
C LYS A 106 -27.70 -10.52 -0.70
N ILE A 107 -28.29 -9.35 -0.87
CA ILE A 107 -29.55 -9.22 -1.64
C ILE A 107 -29.29 -9.33 -3.13
N PHE A 108 -28.26 -8.64 -3.62
CA PHE A 108 -28.08 -8.43 -5.04
C PHE A 108 -27.06 -9.38 -5.66
N LEU A 109 -26.09 -9.87 -4.90
CA LEU A 109 -24.98 -10.69 -5.39
C LEU A 109 -25.10 -12.18 -5.01
N ASP A 110 -26.19 -12.60 -4.35
CA ASP A 110 -26.44 -14.03 -4.05
C ASP A 110 -26.51 -14.91 -5.30
N LYS A 111 -26.76 -14.29 -6.46
CA LYS A 111 -26.86 -14.94 -7.76
C LYS A 111 -25.59 -14.84 -8.60
N VAL A 112 -24.47 -14.35 -8.03
CA VAL A 112 -23.19 -14.30 -8.74
C VAL A 112 -22.59 -15.71 -8.79
N ASP A 113 -22.20 -16.14 -9.98
CA ASP A 113 -21.77 -17.51 -10.26
C ASP A 113 -20.56 -17.94 -9.39
N LEU A 114 -20.57 -19.20 -8.92
CA LEU A 114 -19.55 -19.77 -8.04
C LEU A 114 -18.16 -19.89 -8.69
N ASP A 115 -18.08 -19.82 -10.01
CA ASP A 115 -16.84 -19.92 -10.79
C ASP A 115 -16.07 -18.60 -10.87
N CYS A 116 -16.66 -17.50 -10.41
CA CYS A 116 -16.06 -16.18 -10.47
C CYS A 116 -15.17 -15.86 -9.24
N PHE A 117 -14.34 -14.84 -9.38
CA PHE A 117 -13.64 -14.20 -8.27
C PHE A 117 -14.33 -12.89 -7.92
N MET A 118 -14.58 -12.68 -6.63
CA MET A 118 -15.08 -11.41 -6.12
C MET A 118 -14.42 -11.09 -4.78
N HIS A 119 -13.93 -9.86 -4.65
CA HIS A 119 -13.48 -9.30 -3.40
C HIS A 119 -13.94 -7.85 -3.30
N ARG A 120 -14.33 -7.44 -2.09
CA ARG A 120 -14.80 -6.07 -1.81
C ARG A 120 -14.02 -5.47 -0.63
N THR A 121 -13.65 -4.20 -0.75
CA THR A 121 -13.46 -3.30 0.40
C THR A 121 -14.66 -2.36 0.46
N VAL A 122 -14.86 -1.61 1.54
CA VAL A 122 -16.03 -0.75 1.75
C VAL A 122 -16.53 -0.03 0.48
N ASP A 123 -15.61 0.55 -0.29
CA ASP A 123 -15.87 1.34 -1.48
C ASP A 123 -15.34 0.74 -2.80
N ASP A 124 -14.61 -0.38 -2.81
CA ASP A 124 -14.07 -0.96 -4.05
C ASP A 124 -14.50 -2.42 -4.24
N TYR A 125 -15.09 -2.72 -5.40
CA TYR A 125 -15.28 -4.09 -5.89
C TYR A 125 -14.16 -4.47 -6.86
N PHE A 126 -13.66 -5.71 -6.75
CA PHE A 126 -12.84 -6.35 -7.76
C PHE A 126 -13.44 -7.70 -8.14
N PHE A 127 -13.89 -7.81 -9.38
CA PHE A 127 -14.58 -8.98 -9.92
C PHE A 127 -13.83 -9.53 -11.13
N CYS A 128 -13.70 -10.86 -11.22
CA CYS A 128 -13.10 -11.54 -12.37
C CYS A 128 -13.87 -12.81 -12.76
N SER A 129 -13.84 -13.13 -14.04
CA SER A 129 -14.40 -14.35 -14.62
C SER A 129 -13.57 -14.77 -15.85
N THR A 130 -13.71 -16.01 -16.31
CA THR A 130 -13.17 -16.42 -17.61
C THR A 130 -14.11 -16.07 -18.77
N GLU A 131 -15.33 -15.59 -18.47
CA GLU A 131 -16.34 -15.19 -19.44
C GLU A 131 -16.59 -13.67 -19.39
N ALA A 132 -16.31 -12.96 -20.48
CA ALA A 132 -16.39 -11.50 -20.54
C ALA A 132 -17.81 -10.95 -20.25
N TYR A 133 -18.86 -11.65 -20.69
CA TYR A 133 -20.24 -11.20 -20.48
C TYR A 133 -20.65 -11.23 -19.00
N LYS A 134 -20.06 -12.11 -18.18
CA LYS A 134 -20.30 -12.14 -16.72
C LYS A 134 -19.77 -10.87 -16.05
N VAL A 135 -18.62 -10.38 -16.52
CA VAL A 135 -18.04 -9.11 -16.07
C VAL A 135 -18.92 -7.93 -16.46
N ASP A 136 -19.40 -7.86 -17.71
CA ASP A 136 -20.32 -6.81 -18.17
C ASP A 136 -21.65 -6.81 -17.37
N ARG A 137 -22.22 -8.00 -17.14
CA ARG A 137 -23.42 -8.17 -16.31
C ARG A 137 -23.18 -7.70 -14.87
N PHE A 138 -22.02 -8.01 -14.29
CA PHE A 138 -21.64 -7.55 -12.96
C PHE A 138 -21.55 -6.02 -12.89
N ILE A 139 -20.94 -5.36 -13.90
CA ILE A 139 -20.86 -3.90 -13.97
C ILE A 139 -22.26 -3.28 -13.99
N LYS A 140 -23.16 -3.78 -14.85
CA LYS A 140 -24.54 -3.29 -14.96
C LYS A 140 -25.30 -3.45 -13.64
N LEU A 141 -25.14 -4.59 -12.97
CA LEU A 141 -25.76 -4.88 -11.68
C LEU A 141 -25.28 -3.90 -10.60
N ILE A 142 -23.97 -3.73 -10.42
CA ILE A 142 -23.42 -2.80 -9.42
C ILE A 142 -23.87 -1.36 -9.71
N LYS A 143 -23.88 -0.94 -10.98
CA LYS A 143 -24.36 0.40 -11.38
C LYS A 143 -25.86 0.63 -11.13
N SER A 144 -26.68 -0.43 -11.09
CA SER A 144 -28.10 -0.29 -10.72
C SER A 144 -28.33 -0.12 -9.21
N ILE A 145 -27.34 -0.49 -8.39
CA ILE A 145 -27.46 -0.47 -6.93
C ILE A 145 -26.70 0.73 -6.34
N HIS A 146 -25.57 1.08 -6.95
CA HIS A 146 -24.63 2.07 -6.45
C HIS A 146 -24.30 3.12 -7.51
N GLN A 147 -24.04 4.34 -7.05
CA GLN A 147 -23.34 5.33 -7.87
C GLN A 147 -21.86 4.95 -7.93
N VAL A 148 -21.31 4.81 -9.13
CA VAL A 148 -19.91 4.39 -9.36
C VAL A 148 -19.12 5.55 -9.97
N ASN A 149 -17.86 5.70 -9.56
CA ASN A 149 -16.92 6.65 -10.15
C ASN A 149 -16.33 6.08 -11.45
N ASP A 150 -16.99 6.31 -12.58
CA ASP A 150 -16.59 5.76 -13.89
C ASP A 150 -15.13 6.06 -14.27
N ASN A 151 -14.62 7.25 -13.95
CA ASN A 151 -13.23 7.64 -14.23
C ASN A 151 -12.19 6.78 -13.50
N LYS A 152 -12.59 6.16 -12.39
CA LYS A 152 -11.74 5.26 -11.58
C LYS A 152 -11.99 3.78 -11.87
N THR A 153 -13.00 3.46 -12.68
CA THR A 153 -13.22 2.09 -13.16
C THR A 153 -12.01 1.65 -13.98
N ARG A 154 -11.58 0.40 -13.76
CA ARG A 154 -10.49 -0.24 -14.52
C ARG A 154 -10.97 -1.61 -14.94
N THR A 155 -10.80 -1.96 -16.21
CA THR A 155 -11.32 -3.21 -16.76
C THR A 155 -10.49 -3.64 -17.97
N ASN A 156 -10.46 -4.92 -18.30
CA ASN A 156 -9.85 -5.40 -19.55
C ASN A 156 -10.89 -5.80 -20.62
N ILE A 157 -12.17 -5.49 -20.41
CA ILE A 157 -13.25 -5.67 -21.39
C ILE A 157 -13.72 -4.32 -21.96
N GLY A 158 -14.23 -4.34 -23.19
CA GLY A 158 -14.71 -3.14 -23.89
C GLY A 158 -13.59 -2.34 -24.56
N GLU A 159 -13.80 -1.02 -24.66
CA GLU A 159 -12.91 -0.08 -25.35
C GLU A 159 -11.66 0.26 -24.53
N ASN A 160 -11.80 0.39 -23.21
CA ASN A 160 -10.69 0.68 -22.29
C ASN A 160 -10.11 -0.62 -21.75
N ARG A 161 -9.16 -1.23 -22.47
CA ARG A 161 -8.56 -2.53 -22.10
C ARG A 161 -7.32 -2.36 -21.22
N ASP A 162 -7.54 -2.17 -19.93
CA ASP A 162 -6.49 -2.19 -18.91
C ASP A 162 -6.27 -3.63 -18.43
N GLU A 163 -5.20 -4.28 -18.90
CA GLU A 163 -4.82 -5.62 -18.39
C GLU A 163 -4.25 -5.57 -16.97
N GLU A 164 -3.89 -4.39 -16.46
CA GLU A 164 -3.38 -4.19 -15.10
C GLU A 164 -4.40 -3.46 -14.22
N ILE A 165 -4.97 -4.18 -13.26
CA ILE A 165 -6.02 -3.68 -12.37
C ILE A 165 -5.44 -3.30 -11.00
N PRO A 166 -5.45 -2.00 -10.64
CA PRO A 166 -5.02 -1.56 -9.31
C PRO A 166 -6.10 -1.84 -8.27
N TYR A 167 -5.78 -2.61 -7.24
CA TYR A 167 -6.70 -2.96 -6.16
C TYR A 167 -5.96 -3.24 -4.85
N CYS A 168 -6.46 -2.70 -3.72
CA CYS A 168 -5.87 -2.89 -2.38
C CYS A 168 -4.35 -2.64 -2.28
N GLY A 169 -3.85 -1.61 -2.98
CA GLY A 169 -2.43 -1.27 -3.02
C GLY A 169 -1.56 -2.28 -3.80
N LYS A 170 -2.19 -3.15 -4.61
CA LYS A 170 -1.55 -4.09 -5.53
C LYS A 170 -1.95 -3.79 -6.97
N LEU A 171 -1.22 -4.37 -7.91
CA LEU A 171 -1.48 -4.31 -9.33
C LEU A 171 -1.61 -5.74 -9.86
N PHE A 172 -2.82 -6.13 -10.24
CA PHE A 172 -3.15 -7.46 -10.76
C PHE A 172 -3.10 -7.42 -12.27
N ASN A 173 -2.18 -8.14 -12.89
CA ASN A 173 -2.14 -8.27 -14.34
C ASN A 173 -3.00 -9.47 -14.76
N LEU A 174 -4.15 -9.25 -15.41
CA LEU A 174 -5.12 -10.30 -15.71
C LEU A 174 -4.64 -11.26 -16.80
N ALA A 175 -3.85 -10.77 -17.76
CA ALA A 175 -3.26 -11.59 -18.81
C ALA A 175 -2.18 -12.55 -18.27
N THR A 176 -1.25 -12.04 -17.46
CA THR A 176 -0.13 -12.83 -16.91
C THR A 176 -0.45 -13.49 -15.56
N ARG A 177 -1.53 -13.04 -14.89
CA ARG A 177 -2.01 -13.46 -13.56
C ARG A 177 -1.09 -13.11 -12.40
N GLN A 178 -0.08 -12.28 -12.69
CA GLN A 178 0.93 -11.86 -11.74
C GLN A 178 0.47 -10.63 -10.96
N VAL A 179 0.99 -10.50 -9.75
CA VAL A 179 0.64 -9.42 -8.83
C VAL A 179 1.89 -8.68 -8.39
N LYS A 180 1.85 -7.35 -8.53
CA LYS A 180 2.90 -6.44 -8.06
C LYS A 180 2.39 -5.51 -6.97
N THR A 181 3.31 -4.92 -6.20
CA THR A 181 2.94 -3.81 -5.30
C THR A 181 2.69 -2.55 -6.12
N LEU A 182 1.60 -1.83 -5.83
CA LEU A 182 1.30 -0.56 -6.49
C LEU A 182 2.04 0.59 -5.78
N TYR A 183 3.04 1.15 -6.45
CA TYR A 183 3.69 2.39 -6.03
C TYR A 183 3.19 3.58 -6.86
N LYS A 184 2.38 4.44 -6.23
CA LYS A 184 1.85 5.65 -6.88
C LYS A 184 2.41 6.90 -6.20
N PHE A 185 3.07 7.73 -6.99
CA PHE A 185 3.59 9.04 -6.61
C PHE A 185 3.14 10.05 -7.65
N SER A 186 2.69 11.23 -7.21
CA SER A 186 2.48 12.35 -8.14
C SER A 186 3.83 12.84 -8.67
N ASP A 187 3.81 13.57 -9.79
CA ASP A 187 5.03 14.21 -10.27
C ASP A 187 5.63 15.10 -9.16
N LYS A 188 6.95 15.05 -9.00
CA LYS A 188 7.72 15.78 -7.98
C LYS A 188 7.28 15.51 -6.52
N TYR A 189 6.58 14.41 -6.24
CA TYR A 189 6.19 14.04 -4.87
C TYR A 189 7.44 13.87 -3.99
N GLU A 190 7.44 14.50 -2.82
CA GLU A 190 8.52 14.36 -1.84
C GLU A 190 8.38 13.03 -1.09
N ILE A 191 9.12 12.01 -1.52
CA ILE A 191 8.97 10.63 -1.03
C ILE A 191 9.16 10.49 0.48
N ARG A 192 9.91 11.40 1.12
CA ARG A 192 10.08 11.46 2.58
C ARG A 192 8.76 11.51 3.34
N HIS A 193 7.70 12.07 2.75
CA HIS A 193 6.38 12.14 3.37
C HIS A 193 5.68 10.79 3.50
N ARG A 194 6.20 9.73 2.85
CA ARG A 194 5.75 8.35 3.11
C ARG A 194 6.29 7.77 4.41
N PHE A 195 7.29 8.41 5.01
CA PHE A 195 8.03 7.82 6.13
C PHE A 195 7.78 8.60 7.42
N LYS A 196 7.24 7.92 8.42
CA LYS A 196 7.23 8.41 9.81
C LYS A 196 8.52 7.96 10.50
N LEU A 197 9.49 8.87 10.58
CA LEU A 197 10.78 8.62 11.24
C LEU A 197 10.75 9.00 12.72
N TRP A 198 9.93 9.99 13.07
CA TRP A 198 9.83 10.53 14.43
C TRP A 198 8.62 9.96 15.18
N ASN A 199 8.84 9.56 16.43
CA ASN A 199 7.77 9.17 17.35
C ASN A 199 7.89 10.00 18.63
N CYS A 200 7.10 11.06 18.76
CA CYS A 200 7.17 11.96 19.91
C CYS A 200 6.83 11.28 21.25
N HIS A 201 6.10 10.16 21.23
CA HIS A 201 5.84 9.37 22.45
C HIS A 201 7.03 8.51 22.90
N LYS A 202 8.03 8.32 22.03
CA LYS A 202 9.28 7.60 22.31
C LYS A 202 10.43 8.38 21.67
N PRO A 203 10.78 9.54 22.24
CA PRO A 203 11.88 10.36 21.71
C PRO A 203 13.17 9.56 21.77
N ILE A 204 14.03 9.76 20.78
CA ILE A 204 15.35 9.14 20.69
C ILE A 204 16.35 10.19 21.13
N ARG A 205 17.23 9.86 22.08
CA ARG A 205 18.24 10.79 22.59
C ARG A 205 19.28 11.09 21.50
N GLU A 206 19.94 12.24 21.56
CA GLU A 206 20.91 12.68 20.54
C GLU A 206 22.01 11.64 20.27
N GLN A 207 22.44 10.92 21.29
CA GLN A 207 23.49 9.90 21.21
C GLN A 207 23.00 8.53 20.71
N GLU A 208 21.70 8.34 20.50
CA GLU A 208 21.08 7.07 20.12
C GLU A 208 20.78 6.99 18.61
N TRP A 209 21.57 7.67 17.80
CA TRP A 209 21.43 7.72 16.33
C TRP A 209 21.45 6.34 15.67
N ARG A 210 22.18 5.36 16.22
CA ARG A 210 22.13 3.95 15.78
C ARG A 210 20.71 3.39 15.88
N VAL A 211 20.02 3.69 16.98
CA VAL A 211 18.63 3.29 17.21
C VAL A 211 17.70 4.07 16.28
N PHE A 212 17.94 5.37 16.10
CA PHE A 212 17.19 6.21 15.16
C PHE A 212 17.24 5.69 13.72
N LEU A 213 18.42 5.31 13.24
CA LEU A 213 18.59 4.81 11.87
C LEU A 213 18.04 3.39 11.72
N SER A 214 18.34 2.49 12.64
CA SER A 214 17.97 1.07 12.51
C SER A 214 16.48 0.79 12.72
N ARG A 215 15.83 1.47 13.67
CA ARG A 215 14.43 1.22 14.02
C ARG A 215 13.44 1.42 12.86
N PRO A 216 13.40 2.56 12.14
CA PRO A 216 12.47 2.74 11.03
C PRO A 216 12.79 1.77 9.87
N LEU A 217 14.01 1.28 9.77
CA LEU A 217 14.43 0.36 8.71
C LEU A 217 14.16 -1.11 9.04
N SER A 218 13.86 -1.47 10.29
CA SER A 218 13.54 -2.85 10.67
C SER A 218 12.42 -3.44 9.80
N PHE A 219 12.55 -4.72 9.47
CA PHE A 219 11.63 -5.43 8.58
C PHE A 219 10.18 -5.33 9.05
N CYS A 220 9.92 -5.35 10.35
CA CYS A 220 8.56 -5.28 10.90
C CYS A 220 7.79 -4.00 10.54
N PHE A 221 8.49 -2.89 10.26
CA PHE A 221 7.87 -1.61 9.92
C PHE A 221 7.76 -1.34 8.41
N SER A 222 8.34 -2.20 7.56
CA SER A 222 8.29 -2.03 6.10
C SER A 222 7.91 -3.32 5.36
N ASN A 223 7.31 -4.30 6.04
CA ASN A 223 6.96 -5.60 5.48
C ASN A 223 5.70 -5.61 4.57
N ASN A 224 5.01 -4.48 4.42
CA ASN A 224 3.78 -4.35 3.62
C ASN A 224 3.98 -4.62 2.11
N SER A 225 5.22 -4.47 1.63
CA SER A 225 5.62 -4.83 0.25
C SER A 225 6.20 -6.25 0.14
N PHE A 226 6.26 -6.98 1.25
CA PHE A 226 6.90 -8.29 1.38
C PHE A 226 5.91 -9.30 1.97
N THR A 227 4.68 -9.36 1.43
CA THR A 227 3.61 -10.26 1.88
C THR A 227 3.53 -11.51 1.01
N LYS A 228 2.57 -12.40 1.30
CA LYS A 228 2.32 -13.59 0.48
C LYS A 228 1.85 -13.24 -0.95
N LEU A 229 1.19 -12.09 -1.14
CA LEU A 229 0.74 -11.64 -2.47
C LEU A 229 1.92 -11.34 -3.40
N GLU A 230 2.99 -10.73 -2.92
CA GLU A 230 4.16 -10.38 -3.76
C GLU A 230 5.17 -11.52 -3.88
N LEU A 231 5.34 -12.29 -2.80
CA LEU A 231 6.48 -13.22 -2.64
C LEU A 231 6.13 -14.69 -2.88
N ASN A 232 4.88 -15.02 -3.20
CA ASN A 232 4.53 -16.39 -3.57
C ASN A 232 5.12 -16.76 -4.94
N THR A 233 5.20 -18.06 -5.21
CA THR A 233 5.49 -18.59 -6.55
C THR A 233 4.39 -19.54 -7.03
N VAL A 234 3.16 -19.28 -6.57
CA VAL A 234 1.96 -20.02 -6.94
C VAL A 234 1.41 -19.47 -8.25
N PHE A 235 1.14 -18.16 -8.30
CA PHE A 235 0.72 -17.45 -9.50
C PHE A 235 1.77 -16.45 -10.00
N ASN A 236 2.67 -15.99 -9.12
CA ASN A 236 3.78 -15.14 -9.53
C ASN A 236 4.94 -15.96 -10.10
N SER A 237 5.48 -15.49 -11.23
CA SER A 237 6.75 -16.02 -11.73
C SER A 237 7.89 -15.61 -10.80
N GLN A 238 8.98 -16.38 -10.83
CA GLN A 238 10.18 -16.03 -10.07
C GLN A 238 10.73 -14.65 -10.48
N LYS A 239 10.67 -14.29 -11.77
CA LYS A 239 11.03 -12.95 -12.24
C LYS A 239 10.24 -11.88 -11.49
N THR A 240 8.92 -12.02 -11.40
CA THR A 240 8.04 -11.06 -10.72
C THR A 240 8.31 -10.98 -9.23
N VAL A 241 8.61 -12.11 -8.57
CA VAL A 241 9.00 -12.12 -7.15
C VAL A 241 10.28 -11.31 -6.93
N LEU A 242 11.26 -11.45 -7.82
CA LEU A 242 12.52 -10.69 -7.75
C LEU A 242 12.32 -9.20 -8.06
N GLU A 243 11.46 -8.86 -9.02
CA GLU A 243 11.05 -7.47 -9.30
C GLU A 243 10.33 -6.85 -8.10
N ASN A 244 9.36 -7.54 -7.51
CA ASN A 244 8.66 -7.10 -6.30
C ASN A 244 9.61 -6.87 -5.13
N PHE A 245 10.55 -7.79 -4.92
CA PHE A 245 11.59 -7.64 -3.90
C PHE A 245 12.46 -6.42 -4.19
N PHE A 246 12.93 -6.25 -5.42
CA PHE A 246 13.77 -5.13 -5.82
C PHE A 246 13.05 -3.78 -5.63
N ASP A 247 11.81 -3.65 -6.10
CA ASP A 247 11.01 -2.43 -5.94
C ASP A 247 10.76 -2.12 -4.45
N GLY A 248 10.48 -3.16 -3.64
CA GLY A 248 10.41 -3.04 -2.19
C GLY A 248 11.71 -2.53 -1.57
N MET A 249 12.87 -3.02 -2.03
CA MET A 249 14.17 -2.54 -1.58
C MET A 249 14.49 -1.12 -2.07
N VAL A 250 14.00 -0.69 -3.23
CA VAL A 250 14.09 0.71 -3.67
C VAL A 250 13.30 1.61 -2.72
N TYR A 251 12.08 1.22 -2.34
CA TYR A 251 11.29 1.95 -1.34
C TYR A 251 12.00 2.04 0.02
N VAL A 252 12.60 0.94 0.49
CA VAL A 252 13.43 0.93 1.70
C VAL A 252 14.68 1.80 1.54
N GLY A 253 15.29 1.82 0.35
CA GLY A 253 16.42 2.71 0.02
C GLY A 253 16.07 4.18 0.17
N PHE A 254 14.88 4.61 -0.26
CA PHE A 254 14.42 5.99 -0.02
C PHE A 254 14.11 6.27 1.45
N LYS A 255 13.61 5.28 2.19
CA LYS A 255 13.41 5.40 3.65
C LYS A 255 14.75 5.56 4.37
N PHE A 256 15.77 4.83 3.92
CA PHE A 256 17.13 4.94 4.40
C PHE A 256 17.71 6.32 4.11
N ASP A 257 17.57 6.81 2.87
CA ASP A 257 18.01 8.17 2.53
C ASP A 257 17.37 9.22 3.43
N ALA A 258 16.05 9.15 3.62
CA ALA A 258 15.33 10.07 4.49
C ALA A 258 15.82 10.01 5.95
N ALA A 259 16.15 8.80 6.45
CA ALA A 259 16.68 8.61 7.80
C ALA A 259 18.10 9.18 7.94
N VAL A 260 19.00 8.92 6.97
CA VAL A 260 20.35 9.47 6.97
C VAL A 260 20.32 11.00 6.87
N MET A 261 19.47 11.56 6.01
CA MET A 261 19.36 13.02 5.88
C MET A 261 18.81 13.69 7.15
N ALA A 262 18.03 12.98 7.97
CA ALA A 262 17.53 13.49 9.24
C ALA A 262 18.60 13.56 10.34
N VAL A 263 19.62 12.70 10.29
CA VAL A 263 20.74 12.71 11.27
C VAL A 263 21.97 13.42 10.73
N ARG A 264 22.17 13.48 9.41
CA ARG A 264 23.33 14.16 8.81
C ARG A 264 23.32 15.66 9.08
N SER A 265 22.15 16.26 9.19
CA SER A 265 22.02 17.65 9.65
C SER A 265 22.58 17.88 11.06
N LEU A 266 22.93 16.81 11.79
CA LEU A 266 23.50 16.83 13.13
C LEU A 266 25.02 16.55 13.16
N GLY A 267 25.70 16.38 11.99
CA GLY A 267 27.17 16.39 11.90
C GLY A 267 27.91 15.03 11.91
N GLU A 268 27.23 13.92 11.63
CA GLU A 268 27.73 12.56 11.94
C GLU A 268 28.54 11.81 10.85
N ASP A 269 29.33 10.82 11.30
CA ASP A 269 30.23 9.96 10.50
C ASP A 269 29.48 8.91 9.64
N LEU A 270 29.82 8.88 8.34
CA LEU A 270 29.28 7.96 7.34
C LEU A 270 29.75 6.50 7.52
N SER A 271 30.80 6.24 8.29
CA SER A 271 31.33 4.89 8.50
C SER A 271 30.28 3.92 9.06
N LEU A 272 29.42 4.39 9.97
CA LEU A 272 28.39 3.55 10.58
C LEU A 272 27.16 3.32 9.70
N VAL A 273 26.91 4.23 8.76
CA VAL A 273 25.83 4.10 7.78
C VAL A 273 26.02 2.81 6.97
N GLY A 274 27.26 2.46 6.63
CA GLY A 274 27.60 1.20 5.96
C GLY A 274 27.26 -0.05 6.80
N THR A 275 27.60 -0.04 8.09
CA THR A 275 27.29 -1.17 8.99
C THR A 275 25.78 -1.38 9.17
N ILE A 276 25.00 -0.29 9.29
CA ILE A 276 23.54 -0.38 9.36
C ILE A 276 22.97 -0.91 8.05
N LEU A 277 23.44 -0.42 6.92
CA LEU A 277 23.02 -0.88 5.61
C LEU A 277 23.22 -2.39 5.46
N GLU A 278 24.39 -2.92 5.82
CA GLU A 278 24.65 -4.35 5.74
C GLU A 278 23.67 -5.17 6.60
N LYS A 279 23.42 -4.72 7.85
CA LYS A 279 22.46 -5.38 8.74
C LYS A 279 21.05 -5.40 8.14
N VAL A 280 20.59 -4.27 7.61
CA VAL A 280 19.27 -4.14 6.97
C VAL A 280 19.18 -5.05 5.74
N VAL A 281 20.17 -5.01 4.84
CA VAL A 281 20.19 -5.85 3.64
C VAL A 281 20.16 -7.34 4.00
N LEU A 282 20.95 -7.76 5.00
CA LEU A 282 20.99 -9.14 5.45
C LEU A 282 19.67 -9.59 6.08
N GLU A 283 19.06 -8.75 6.92
CA GLU A 283 17.77 -9.04 7.56
C GLU A 283 16.67 -9.24 6.52
N TYR A 284 16.52 -8.29 5.58
CA TYR A 284 15.50 -8.36 4.54
C TYR A 284 15.71 -9.59 3.63
N ALA A 285 16.94 -9.84 3.20
CA ALA A 285 17.25 -11.01 2.37
C ALA A 285 16.91 -12.33 3.08
N LYS A 286 17.21 -12.45 4.38
CA LYS A 286 16.86 -13.64 5.18
C LYS A 286 15.34 -13.80 5.33
N GLN A 287 14.63 -12.74 5.72
CA GLN A 287 13.19 -12.81 5.96
C GLN A 287 12.41 -13.06 4.68
N VAL A 288 12.78 -12.40 3.57
CA VAL A 288 12.16 -12.61 2.26
C VAL A 288 12.43 -14.02 1.75
N CYS A 289 13.67 -14.52 1.85
CA CYS A 289 13.97 -15.90 1.44
C CYS A 289 13.12 -16.93 2.20
N ARG A 290 12.93 -16.74 3.51
CA ARG A 290 12.02 -17.58 4.32
C ARG A 290 10.57 -17.50 3.83
N LYS A 291 10.07 -16.30 3.54
CA LYS A 291 8.69 -16.11 3.02
C LYS A 291 8.50 -16.76 1.66
N ILE A 292 9.43 -16.58 0.72
CA ILE A 292 9.37 -17.22 -0.61
C ILE A 292 9.32 -18.75 -0.46
N ARG A 293 10.15 -19.32 0.41
CA ARG A 293 10.13 -20.77 0.70
C ARG A 293 8.82 -21.24 1.31
N LYS A 294 8.21 -20.43 2.20
CA LYS A 294 6.92 -20.72 2.84
C LYS A 294 5.77 -20.73 1.82
N TYR A 295 5.77 -19.78 0.88
CA TYR A 295 4.72 -19.62 -0.14
C TYR A 295 5.18 -20.11 -1.52
N ARG A 296 5.94 -21.21 -1.53
CA ARG A 296 6.43 -21.84 -2.75
C ARG A 296 5.27 -22.47 -3.53
N GLY A 297 5.28 -22.32 -4.85
CA GLY A 297 4.32 -22.96 -5.75
C GLY A 297 4.99 -23.49 -7.02
N ARG A 298 4.21 -23.71 -8.07
CA ARG A 298 4.67 -24.31 -9.33
C ARG A 298 5.80 -23.54 -10.03
N TYR A 299 5.90 -22.23 -9.80
CA TYR A 299 6.94 -21.38 -10.37
C TYR A 299 8.20 -21.30 -9.49
N TYR A 300 8.23 -21.95 -8.31
CA TYR A 300 9.39 -21.94 -7.44
C TYR A 300 10.57 -22.67 -8.09
N ARG A 301 11.76 -22.08 -8.01
CA ARG A 301 13.02 -22.72 -8.35
C ARG A 301 14.01 -22.51 -7.19
N LYS A 302 14.91 -23.47 -6.99
CA LYS A 302 15.83 -23.51 -5.83
C LYS A 302 17.00 -22.53 -5.93
N ASP A 303 17.04 -21.67 -6.95
CA ASP A 303 18.08 -20.68 -7.23
C ASP A 303 17.85 -19.33 -6.53
N VAL A 304 16.67 -19.08 -5.95
CA VAL A 304 16.44 -17.89 -5.11
C VAL A 304 17.14 -18.04 -3.75
N THR A 305 18.40 -17.60 -3.70
CA THR A 305 19.24 -17.65 -2.50
C THR A 305 19.26 -16.33 -1.74
N VAL A 306 19.62 -16.37 -0.45
CA VAL A 306 19.90 -15.15 0.34
C VAL A 306 20.98 -14.30 -0.32
N ARG A 307 21.99 -14.93 -0.93
CA ARG A 307 23.06 -14.23 -1.66
C ARG A 307 22.51 -13.42 -2.84
N LEU A 308 21.64 -14.02 -3.65
CA LEU A 308 20.99 -13.33 -4.78
C LEU A 308 20.18 -12.13 -4.29
N LEU A 309 19.36 -12.31 -3.26
CA LEU A 309 18.55 -11.23 -2.67
C LEU A 309 19.42 -10.12 -2.09
N ARG A 310 20.56 -10.43 -1.46
CA ARG A 310 21.52 -9.40 -1.00
C ARG A 310 22.05 -8.56 -2.16
N ILE A 311 22.43 -9.20 -3.28
CA ILE A 311 22.93 -8.48 -4.47
C ILE A 311 21.85 -7.55 -5.03
N LEU A 312 20.61 -8.02 -5.16
CA LEU A 312 19.48 -7.21 -5.63
C LEU A 312 19.18 -6.04 -4.69
N ALA A 313 19.18 -6.28 -3.38
CA ALA A 313 19.02 -5.22 -2.39
C ALA A 313 20.09 -4.14 -2.53
N TYR A 314 21.38 -4.52 -2.57
CA TYR A 314 22.47 -3.56 -2.75
C TYR A 314 22.35 -2.77 -4.06
N LYS A 315 21.93 -3.42 -5.16
CA LYS A 315 21.65 -2.70 -6.42
C LYS A 315 20.56 -1.65 -6.25
N ALA A 316 19.45 -1.99 -5.59
CA ALA A 316 18.36 -1.05 -5.32
C ALA A 316 18.86 0.16 -4.51
N PHE A 317 19.64 -0.07 -3.44
CA PHE A 317 20.24 1.00 -2.64
C PHE A 317 21.19 1.89 -3.45
N VAL A 318 22.10 1.30 -4.23
CA VAL A 318 23.03 2.05 -5.10
C VAL A 318 22.27 2.96 -6.06
N LEU A 319 21.15 2.50 -6.63
CA LEU A 319 20.34 3.30 -7.54
C LEU A 319 19.65 4.48 -6.86
N VAL A 320 19.21 4.32 -5.61
CA VAL A 320 18.68 5.43 -4.80
C VAL A 320 19.80 6.40 -4.43
N PHE A 321 20.93 5.90 -3.94
CA PHE A 321 22.07 6.71 -3.50
C PHE A 321 22.68 7.54 -4.62
N LYS A 322 22.66 7.04 -5.86
CA LYS A 322 23.08 7.81 -7.05
C LYS A 322 22.29 9.10 -7.25
N LYS A 323 21.06 9.24 -6.71
CA LYS A 323 20.33 10.52 -6.75
C LYS A 323 20.95 11.60 -5.84
N ARG A 324 21.85 11.22 -4.94
CA ARG A 324 22.65 12.06 -4.03
C ARG A 324 24.11 11.59 -4.03
N ASN A 325 24.70 11.49 -5.22
CA ASN A 325 26.03 10.93 -5.37
C ASN A 325 27.08 11.69 -4.55
N GLU A 326 26.92 13.00 -4.38
CA GLU A 326 27.74 13.87 -3.53
C GLU A 326 27.75 13.46 -2.05
N VAL A 327 26.73 12.74 -1.59
CA VAL A 327 26.60 12.26 -0.21
C VAL A 327 27.13 10.85 -0.05
N TYR A 328 26.80 9.98 -1.00
CA TYR A 328 27.00 8.54 -0.86
C TYR A 328 28.14 7.99 -1.70
N LYS A 329 28.98 8.83 -2.33
CA LYS A 329 30.05 8.41 -3.25
C LYS A 329 30.89 7.26 -2.67
N ASP A 330 31.40 7.44 -1.45
CA ASP A 330 32.29 6.47 -0.82
C ASP A 330 31.56 5.17 -0.46
N LEU A 331 30.33 5.28 0.06
CA LEU A 331 29.49 4.13 0.35
C LEU A 331 29.13 3.35 -0.92
N ILE A 332 28.84 4.04 -2.03
CA ILE A 332 28.58 3.41 -3.33
C ILE A 332 29.83 2.64 -3.80
N CYS A 333 31.01 3.26 -3.73
CA CYS A 333 32.27 2.61 -4.08
C CYS A 333 32.53 1.38 -3.21
N GLN A 334 32.32 1.49 -1.90
CA GLN A 334 32.47 0.38 -0.96
C GLN A 334 31.53 -0.80 -1.29
N ILE A 335 30.24 -0.51 -1.55
CA ILE A 335 29.26 -1.55 -1.91
C ILE A 335 29.67 -2.25 -3.21
N GLN A 336 30.08 -1.48 -4.23
CA GLN A 336 30.46 -2.00 -5.54
C GLN A 336 31.71 -2.89 -5.47
N TYR A 337 32.69 -2.49 -4.64
CA TYR A 337 33.92 -3.26 -4.41
C TYR A 337 33.64 -4.56 -3.64
N MET A 338 32.97 -4.49 -2.49
CA MET A 338 32.79 -5.64 -1.59
C MET A 338 31.81 -6.69 -2.12
N ASN A 339 30.75 -6.27 -2.81
CA ASN A 339 29.63 -7.17 -3.11
C ASN A 339 29.65 -7.73 -4.53
N LYS A 340 30.65 -7.41 -5.36
CA LYS A 340 30.78 -7.81 -6.77
C LYS A 340 29.40 -7.96 -7.41
N LEU A 341 28.69 -6.84 -7.64
CA LEU A 341 27.26 -6.74 -7.96
C LEU A 341 26.85 -7.35 -9.33
N LYS A 342 27.47 -8.44 -9.74
CA LYS A 342 27.13 -9.26 -10.90
C LYS A 342 25.92 -10.12 -10.54
N LEU A 343 24.87 -10.01 -11.34
CA LEU A 343 23.73 -10.91 -11.27
C LEU A 343 24.05 -12.11 -12.14
N HIS A 344 24.06 -13.29 -11.52
CA HIS A 344 24.08 -14.55 -12.23
C HIS A 344 22.72 -15.20 -12.00
N PHE A 345 21.83 -15.05 -12.98
CA PHE A 345 20.61 -15.84 -13.01
C PHE A 345 20.92 -17.12 -13.77
N CYS A 346 20.50 -18.27 -13.23
CA CYS A 346 20.63 -19.55 -13.91
C CYS A 346 19.67 -19.67 -15.13
N GLN A 347 18.90 -18.63 -15.45
CA GLN A 347 17.84 -18.64 -16.46
C GLN A 347 17.90 -17.42 -17.37
N SER A 348 17.63 -17.64 -18.66
CA SER A 348 17.56 -16.63 -19.73
C SER A 348 16.37 -15.66 -19.64
N ASN A 349 15.36 -15.98 -18.82
CA ASN A 349 14.09 -15.24 -18.81
C ASN A 349 13.99 -14.12 -17.76
N VAL A 350 15.02 -13.94 -16.92
CA VAL A 350 15.08 -12.82 -15.97
C VAL A 350 15.81 -11.65 -16.65
N ASP A 351 15.04 -10.63 -17.01
CA ASP A 351 15.60 -9.43 -17.62
C ASP A 351 16.49 -8.69 -16.61
N CYS A 352 17.80 -8.78 -16.83
CA CYS A 352 18.78 -8.08 -16.01
C CYS A 352 18.69 -6.56 -16.17
N ALA A 353 18.09 -6.05 -17.24
CA ALA A 353 17.97 -4.62 -17.51
C ALA A 353 17.07 -3.93 -16.48
N TYR A 354 15.99 -4.57 -16.02
CA TYR A 354 15.09 -4.02 -15.00
C TYR A 354 15.86 -3.62 -13.72
N PHE A 355 16.84 -4.41 -13.31
CA PHE A 355 17.62 -4.17 -12.09
C PHE A 355 18.80 -3.19 -12.25
N ARG A 356 18.97 -2.58 -13.43
CA ARG A 356 20.04 -1.61 -13.72
C ARG A 356 19.61 -0.17 -13.56
N GLU A 357 18.30 0.09 -13.50
CA GLU A 357 17.75 1.43 -13.43
C GLU A 357 16.69 1.52 -12.33
N LEU A 358 16.40 2.74 -11.86
CA LEU A 358 15.27 2.95 -10.96
C LEU A 358 13.96 2.58 -11.68
N PRO A 359 13.02 1.87 -11.05
CA PRO A 359 11.70 1.66 -11.64
C PRO A 359 11.02 2.99 -11.94
N LYS A 360 10.24 3.05 -13.03
CA LYS A 360 9.68 4.31 -13.56
C LYS A 360 8.93 5.13 -12.50
N CYS A 361 8.14 4.48 -11.65
CA CYS A 361 7.38 5.13 -10.56
C CYS A 361 8.27 5.86 -9.54
N PHE A 362 9.52 5.43 -9.36
CA PHE A 362 10.49 6.05 -8.43
C PHE A 362 11.40 7.09 -9.10
N ARG A 363 11.42 7.21 -10.43
CA ARG A 363 12.26 8.22 -11.12
C ARG A 363 11.77 9.64 -10.83
N VAL A 364 10.45 9.82 -10.82
CA VAL A 364 9.77 11.12 -10.70
C VAL A 364 9.75 11.70 -9.28
N VAL A 365 10.15 10.92 -8.27
CA VAL A 365 10.08 11.38 -6.87
C VAL A 365 11.20 12.37 -6.55
N LYS A 366 10.83 13.39 -5.78
CA LYS A 366 11.73 14.43 -5.27
C LYS A 366 12.29 14.01 -3.91
N ILE A 367 13.60 14.20 -3.73
CA ILE A 367 14.30 13.93 -2.47
C ILE A 367 14.82 15.20 -1.79
N ASN A 368 15.08 16.25 -2.56
CA ASN A 368 15.61 17.51 -2.04
C ASN A 368 14.52 18.35 -1.37
N ARG A 369 14.84 18.91 -0.20
CA ARG A 369 14.00 19.88 0.48
C ARG A 369 14.34 21.26 -0.06
N LYS A 370 13.35 21.97 -0.57
CA LYS A 370 13.44 23.41 -0.83
C LYS A 370 12.23 24.03 -0.15
N ALA A 371 12.44 25.08 0.64
CA ALA A 371 11.33 25.86 1.17
C ALA A 371 10.57 26.45 -0.03
N VAL A 372 9.29 26.09 -0.15
CA VAL A 372 8.39 26.77 -1.08
C VAL A 372 7.52 27.63 -0.19
N VAL A 373 7.92 28.89 0.00
CA VAL A 373 7.04 29.87 0.60
C VAL A 373 6.06 30.25 -0.49
N ALA A 374 4.84 29.73 -0.41
CA ALA A 374 3.74 30.28 -1.20
C ALA A 374 3.51 31.70 -0.67
N VAL A 375 3.91 32.71 -1.44
CA VAL A 375 3.47 34.08 -1.22
C VAL A 375 1.98 34.09 -1.51
N VAL A 376 1.17 33.85 -0.49
CA VAL A 376 -0.26 34.11 -0.55
C VAL A 376 -0.38 35.63 -0.49
N GLY A 377 -0.52 36.25 -1.67
CA GLY A 377 -0.87 37.65 -1.77
C GLY A 377 -2.21 37.89 -1.08
N GLY A 378 -2.20 38.76 -0.07
CA GLY A 378 -3.40 39.22 0.61
C GLY A 378 -3.29 39.19 2.13
N LEU A 379 -2.93 40.35 2.70
CA LEU A 379 -3.15 40.76 4.10
C LEU A 379 -2.42 39.95 5.19
N GLY A 380 -1.18 40.38 5.44
CA GLY A 380 -0.69 40.74 6.77
C GLY A 380 -0.97 39.79 7.93
N ARG A 381 -0.04 38.86 8.15
CA ARG A 381 0.56 38.53 9.47
C ARG A 381 1.74 37.59 9.23
N HIS A 382 2.94 38.14 9.38
CA HIS A 382 4.19 37.37 9.32
C HIS A 382 4.27 36.43 10.52
N LEU A 383 4.25 35.12 10.26
CA LEU A 383 4.88 34.13 11.15
C LEU A 383 6.18 33.72 10.47
N SER A 384 7.27 34.42 10.81
CA SER A 384 8.62 33.98 10.50
C SER A 384 8.92 32.75 11.36
N VAL A 385 9.01 31.58 10.73
CA VAL A 385 9.72 30.44 11.32
C VAL A 385 11.21 30.78 11.20
N ILE A 386 11.83 31.10 12.33
CA ILE A 386 13.25 31.37 12.44
C ILE A 386 14.02 30.14 11.92
N ALA A 387 14.89 30.39 10.96
CA ALA A 387 15.90 29.45 10.52
C ALA A 387 17.08 29.56 11.50
N ASP A 388 17.36 28.48 12.23
CA ASP A 388 18.58 28.37 13.02
C ASP A 388 19.80 28.36 12.10
N ALA A 389 20.54 29.46 12.14
CA ALA A 389 21.93 29.52 11.75
C ALA A 389 22.73 29.92 13.00
N GLY A 390 23.63 29.03 13.44
CA GLY A 390 24.82 29.40 14.22
C GLY A 390 24.60 29.78 15.68
N GLY A 391 24.95 28.86 16.56
CA GLY A 391 25.59 29.06 17.87
C GLY A 391 25.35 30.35 18.65
N SER A 392 24.58 30.23 19.73
CA SER A 392 24.96 30.81 21.02
C SER A 392 24.01 30.29 22.11
N SER A 393 24.61 29.74 23.15
CA SER A 393 24.08 29.47 24.48
C SER A 393 23.08 30.50 25.00
N ILE A 394 21.97 30.03 25.62
CA ILE A 394 21.18 30.57 26.76
C ILE A 394 20.10 29.48 26.97
N GLY A 395 19.94 28.81 28.11
CA GLY A 395 19.76 29.33 29.47
C GLY A 395 18.34 28.93 29.91
N ILE A 396 18.24 27.94 30.80
CA ILE A 396 17.00 27.39 31.36
C ILE A 396 16.25 28.46 32.16
N VAL A 397 14.94 28.60 31.94
CA VAL A 397 13.89 28.65 32.98
C VAL A 397 12.66 27.89 32.48
#